data_AF-A0A1I5Z8E4-F1
#
_entry.id   AF-A0A1I5Z8E4-F1
#
_cell.length_a   1.000
_cell.length_b   1.000
_cell.length_c   1.000
_cell.angle_alpha   90.00
_cell.angle_beta   90.00
_cell.angle_gamma   90.00
#
_symmetry.space_group_name_H-M   'P 1'
#
loop_
_entity.id
_entity.type
_entity.pdbx_description
1 polymer ?
#
loop_
_entity_poly.entity_id
_entity_poly.type
_entity_poly.pdbx_seq_one_letter_code
_entity_poly.pdbx_strand_id
1 'polypeptide(L)'
;MKRETLGAAAIVAGLAAAAPSVWQTVTHITDPSYRAPEVRHGEGHVQYHMAREALITAGAFGAVGAGLAAGRDRSPALWRAMACAAGGFVAAMWSGGPTTGVWAPNRKALAIHVASTSALSAGVALLRPRH
;
A
#
# COMPACT_ATOMS: atom_id res chain seq x y z
N MET A 1 -7.50 -24.62 -6.87
CA MET A 1 -6.50 -24.64 -5.79
C MET A 1 -5.22 -23.91 -6.18
N LYS A 2 -4.49 -24.32 -7.24
CA LYS A 2 -3.25 -23.64 -7.66
C LYS A 2 -3.37 -22.11 -7.82
N ARG A 3 -4.42 -21.62 -8.51
CA ARG A 3 -4.67 -20.18 -8.68
C ARG A 3 -4.90 -19.43 -7.36
N GLU A 4 -5.65 -20.01 -6.44
CA GLU A 4 -5.98 -19.40 -5.15
C GLU A 4 -4.71 -19.25 -4.30
N THR A 5 -3.92 -20.33 -4.19
CA THR A 5 -2.66 -20.32 -3.46
C THR A 5 -1.65 -19.35 -4.07
N LEU A 6 -1.53 -19.33 -5.40
CA LEU A 6 -0.64 -18.38 -6.09
C LEU A 6 -1.09 -16.93 -5.90
N GLY A 7 -2.39 -16.67 -5.98
CA GLY A 7 -2.94 -15.34 -5.75
C GLY A 7 -2.72 -14.86 -4.32
N ALA A 8 -2.99 -15.71 -3.33
CA ALA A 8 -2.74 -15.41 -1.93
C ALA A 8 -1.25 -15.19 -1.65
N ALA A 9 -0.38 -16.06 -2.15
CA ALA A 9 1.07 -15.91 -2.01
C ALA A 9 1.58 -14.61 -2.65
N ALA A 10 1.06 -14.25 -3.83
CA ALA A 10 1.40 -12.98 -4.49
C ALA A 10 0.95 -11.77 -3.67
N ILE A 11 -0.26 -11.78 -3.10
CA ILE A 11 -0.70 -10.70 -2.20
C ILE A 11 0.21 -10.62 -0.97
N VAL A 12 0.47 -11.74 -0.29
CA VAL A 12 1.34 -11.75 0.90
C VAL A 12 2.74 -11.23 0.57
N ALA A 13 3.32 -11.66 -0.56
CA ALA A 13 4.61 -11.14 -1.02
C ALA A 13 4.56 -9.63 -1.30
N GLY A 14 3.48 -9.14 -1.91
CA GLY A 14 3.31 -7.72 -2.20
C GLY A 14 3.16 -6.84 -0.93
N LEU A 15 2.42 -7.33 0.07
CA LEU A 15 2.31 -6.67 1.38
C LEU A 15 3.64 -6.71 2.14
N ALA A 16 4.32 -7.85 2.15
CA ALA A 16 5.62 -8.00 2.78
C ALA A 16 6.69 -7.11 2.14
N ALA A 17 6.70 -6.98 0.81
CA ALA A 17 7.59 -6.08 0.09
C ALA A 17 7.37 -4.60 0.46
N ALA A 18 6.11 -4.20 0.69
CA ALA A 18 5.76 -2.84 1.10
C ALA A 18 6.08 -2.53 2.58
N ALA A 19 6.06 -3.54 3.46
CA ALA A 19 6.18 -3.34 4.91
C ALA A 19 7.39 -2.46 5.33
N PRO A 20 8.61 -2.61 4.76
CA PRO A 20 9.72 -1.73 5.09
C PRO A 20 9.46 -0.24 4.76
N SER A 21 8.80 0.03 3.64
CA SER A 21 8.46 1.40 3.24
C SER A 21 7.43 2.01 4.18
N VAL A 22 6.42 1.23 4.56
CA VAL A 22 5.39 1.67 5.52
C VAL A 22 6.01 1.93 6.89
N TRP A 23 6.91 1.04 7.35
CA TRP A 23 7.61 1.22 8.61
C TRP A 23 8.46 2.49 8.61
N GLN A 24 9.15 2.77 7.50
CA GLN A 24 9.92 4.01 7.37
C GLN A 24 9.02 5.26 7.48
N THR A 25 7.85 5.27 6.82
CA THR A 25 6.85 6.34 6.98
C THR A 25 6.44 6.52 8.44
N VAL A 26 6.23 5.43 9.18
CA VAL A 26 5.91 5.47 10.62
C VAL A 26 7.04 6.11 11.43
N THR A 27 8.30 5.78 11.14
CA THR A 27 9.44 6.38 11.85
C THR A 27 9.56 7.89 11.65
N HIS A 28 9.07 8.43 10.53
CA HIS A 28 9.10 9.88 10.26
C HIS A 28 8.08 10.68 11.08
N ILE A 29 7.07 10.03 11.67
CA ILE A 29 6.03 10.71 12.46
C ILE A 29 6.64 11.45 13.66
N THR A 30 7.63 10.83 14.31
CA THR A 30 8.27 11.38 15.50
C THR A 30 9.63 12.02 15.22
N ASP A 31 10.08 12.02 13.97
CA ASP A 31 11.39 12.53 13.57
C ASP A 31 11.35 14.07 13.39
N PRO A 32 12.11 14.84 14.19
CA PRO A 32 12.17 16.29 14.05
C PRO A 32 12.78 16.76 12.72
N SER A 33 13.57 15.94 12.03
CA SER A 33 14.16 16.31 10.72
C SER A 33 13.12 16.41 9.60
N TYR A 34 11.92 15.84 9.80
CA TYR A 34 10.80 15.93 8.87
C TYR A 34 9.83 17.09 9.19
N ARG A 35 10.16 17.96 10.16
CA ARG A 35 9.38 19.19 10.42
C ARG A 35 9.65 20.22 9.32
N ALA A 36 8.65 21.04 9.01
CA ALA A 36 8.80 22.21 8.14
C ALA A 36 8.47 23.51 8.92
N PRO A 37 9.27 23.89 9.93
CA PRO A 37 8.95 25.00 10.83
C PRO A 37 8.89 26.36 10.13
N GLU A 38 9.66 26.52 9.05
CA GLU A 38 9.72 27.76 8.25
C GLU A 38 8.46 27.97 7.37
N VAL A 39 7.62 26.95 7.21
CA VAL A 39 6.41 27.03 6.39
C VAL A 39 5.22 27.40 7.27
N ARG A 40 4.39 28.34 6.82
CA ARG A 40 3.14 28.70 7.50
C ARG A 40 2.27 27.45 7.68
N HIS A 41 1.94 27.12 8.94
CA HIS A 41 1.23 25.89 9.34
C HIS A 41 2.02 24.57 9.12
N GLY A 42 3.31 24.61 8.82
CA GLY A 42 4.13 23.44 8.45
C GLY A 42 4.76 22.68 9.63
N GLU A 43 4.81 23.26 10.83
CA GLU A 43 5.54 22.70 11.97
C GLU A 43 5.16 21.25 12.32
N GLY A 44 3.86 20.90 12.21
CA GLY A 44 3.38 19.52 12.43
C GLY A 44 2.64 18.91 11.24
N HIS A 45 2.54 19.62 10.12
CA HIS A 45 1.69 19.21 9.00
C HIS A 45 2.20 17.96 8.30
N VAL A 46 3.52 17.87 8.10
CA VAL A 46 4.14 16.68 7.50
C VAL A 46 3.91 15.46 8.38
N GLN A 47 4.15 15.56 9.68
CA GLN A 47 3.93 14.47 10.65
C GLN A 47 2.47 14.02 10.68
N TYR A 48 1.53 14.98 10.66
CA TYR A 48 0.11 14.68 10.56
C TYR A 48 -0.20 13.85 9.30
N HIS A 49 0.35 14.23 8.14
CA HIS A 49 0.16 13.49 6.90
C HIS A 49 0.83 12.11 6.91
N MET A 50 2.00 11.95 7.53
CA MET A 50 2.66 10.65 7.71
C MET A 50 1.83 9.71 8.60
N ALA A 51 1.29 10.21 9.72
CA ALA A 51 0.41 9.44 10.60
C ALA A 51 -0.89 9.02 9.88
N ARG A 52 -1.48 9.96 9.13
CA ARG A 52 -2.65 9.67 8.29
C ARG A 52 -2.34 8.62 7.22
N GLU A 53 -1.19 8.69 6.56
CA GLU A 53 -0.76 7.70 5.56
C GLU A 53 -0.57 6.31 6.17
N ALA A 54 0.05 6.23 7.36
CA ALA A 54 0.20 4.96 8.08
C ALA A 54 -1.15 4.32 8.41
N LEU A 55 -2.11 5.10 8.91
CA LEU A 55 -3.46 4.61 9.24
C LEU A 55 -4.25 4.19 8.00
N ILE A 56 -4.20 4.97 6.93
CA ILE A 56 -4.84 4.61 5.65
C ILE A 56 -4.23 3.33 5.09
N THR A 57 -2.91 3.18 5.15
CA THR A 57 -2.20 1.97 4.70
C THR A 57 -2.60 0.76 5.53
N ALA A 58 -2.67 0.89 6.86
CA ALA A 58 -3.16 -0.18 7.74
C ALA A 58 -4.60 -0.58 7.39
N GLY A 59 -5.47 0.39 7.12
CA GLY A 59 -6.85 0.13 6.66
C GLY A 59 -6.90 -0.59 5.31
N ALA A 60 -6.08 -0.17 4.35
CA ALA A 60 -5.98 -0.83 3.04
C ALA A 60 -5.47 -2.27 3.17
N PHE A 61 -4.44 -2.50 3.99
CA PHE A 61 -3.91 -3.84 4.27
C PHE A 61 -4.94 -4.70 5.00
N GLY A 62 -5.70 -4.13 5.93
CA GLY A 62 -6.82 -4.80 6.60
C GLY A 62 -7.91 -5.25 5.62
N ALA A 63 -8.32 -4.38 4.70
CA ALA A 63 -9.32 -4.72 3.68
C ALA A 63 -8.81 -5.82 2.72
N VAL A 64 -7.54 -5.76 2.34
CA VAL A 64 -6.91 -6.83 1.55
C VAL A 64 -6.83 -8.14 2.34
N GLY A 65 -6.44 -8.07 3.61
CA GLY A 65 -6.39 -9.20 4.53
C GLY A 65 -7.75 -9.85 4.75
N ALA A 66 -8.82 -9.08 4.89
CA ALA A 66 -10.18 -9.60 4.99
C ALA A 66 -10.59 -10.35 3.71
N GLY A 67 -10.22 -9.83 2.54
CA GLY A 67 -10.41 -10.50 1.26
C GLY A 67 -9.64 -11.83 1.15
N LEU A 68 -8.42 -11.88 1.69
CA LEU A 68 -7.62 -13.10 1.76
C LEU A 68 -8.21 -14.12 2.74
N ALA A 69 -8.63 -13.67 3.93
CA ALA A 69 -9.17 -14.52 4.99
C ALA A 69 -10.48 -15.20 4.57
N ALA A 70 -11.30 -14.54 3.75
CA ALA A 70 -12.49 -15.15 3.15
C ALA A 70 -12.17 -16.30 2.17
N GLY A 71 -10.94 -16.39 1.67
CA GLY A 71 -10.49 -17.46 0.78
C GLY A 71 -11.42 -17.68 -0.41
N ARG A 72 -12.00 -18.88 -0.49
CA ARG A 72 -12.90 -19.30 -1.57
C ARG A 72 -14.32 -18.75 -1.42
N ASP A 73 -14.73 -18.37 -0.22
CA ASP A 73 -16.06 -17.82 0.07
C ASP A 73 -16.14 -16.31 -0.20
N ARG A 74 -15.04 -15.73 -0.68
CA ARG A 74 -14.94 -14.33 -1.06
C ARG A 74 -15.97 -13.96 -2.12
N SER A 75 -16.93 -13.16 -1.72
CA SER A 75 -17.94 -12.64 -2.64
C SER A 75 -17.33 -11.69 -3.69
N PRO A 76 -17.99 -11.49 -4.84
CA PRO A 76 -17.59 -10.47 -5.81
C PRO A 76 -17.51 -9.06 -5.22
N ALA A 77 -18.36 -8.73 -4.24
CA ALA A 77 -18.32 -7.44 -3.55
C ALA A 77 -17.05 -7.30 -2.69
N LEU A 78 -16.69 -8.35 -1.93
CA LEU A 78 -15.47 -8.35 -1.12
C LEU A 78 -14.22 -8.32 -2.00
N TRP A 79 -14.22 -9.03 -3.13
CA TRP A 79 -13.13 -8.94 -4.10
C TRP A 79 -12.97 -7.52 -4.66
N ARG A 80 -14.07 -6.83 -5.01
CA ARG A 80 -14.03 -5.43 -5.47
C ARG A 80 -13.48 -4.51 -4.38
N ALA A 81 -13.89 -4.67 -3.13
CA ALA A 81 -13.38 -3.88 -2.01
C ALA A 81 -11.86 -4.10 -1.82
N MET A 82 -11.41 -5.35 -1.85
CA MET A 82 -9.98 -5.69 -1.83
C MET A 82 -9.23 -5.07 -3.02
N ALA A 83 -9.80 -5.12 -4.23
CA ALA A 83 -9.20 -4.56 -5.43
C ALA A 83 -9.09 -3.03 -5.36
N CYS A 84 -10.12 -2.34 -4.85
CA CYS A 84 -10.09 -0.90 -4.61
C CYS A 84 -9.04 -0.52 -3.56
N ALA A 85 -8.94 -1.26 -2.46
CA ALA A 85 -7.95 -1.02 -1.42
C ALA A 85 -6.51 -1.19 -1.93
N ALA A 86 -6.24 -2.31 -2.62
CA ALA A 86 -4.94 -2.56 -3.24
C ALA A 86 -4.62 -1.53 -4.33
N GLY A 87 -5.59 -1.17 -5.16
CA GLY A 87 -5.45 -0.16 -6.22
C GLY A 87 -5.15 1.23 -5.65
N GLY A 88 -5.84 1.64 -4.58
CA GLY A 88 -5.58 2.90 -3.89
C GLY A 88 -4.19 2.95 -3.26
N PHE A 89 -3.75 1.86 -2.63
CA PHE A 89 -2.40 1.75 -2.08
C PHE A 89 -1.33 1.85 -3.17
N VAL A 90 -1.51 1.14 -4.28
CA VAL A 90 -0.61 1.22 -5.44
C VAL A 90 -0.60 2.64 -6.01
N ALA A 91 -1.76 3.25 -6.23
CA ALA A 91 -1.84 4.61 -6.75
C ALA A 91 -1.10 5.62 -5.86
N ALA A 92 -1.21 5.48 -4.53
CA ALA A 92 -0.48 6.33 -3.60
C ALA A 92 1.05 6.24 -3.77
N MET A 93 1.62 5.03 -3.91
CA MET A 93 3.07 4.82 -4.13
C MET A 93 3.60 5.53 -5.39
N TRP A 94 2.76 5.66 -6.42
CA TRP A 94 3.15 6.29 -7.69
C TRP A 94 2.68 7.74 -7.83
N SER A 95 1.90 8.25 -6.88
CA SER A 95 1.28 9.57 -6.98
C SER A 95 2.28 10.73 -6.88
N GLY A 96 3.43 10.55 -6.22
CA GLY A 96 4.45 11.60 -6.06
C GLY A 96 4.95 12.14 -7.41
N GLY A 97 5.25 11.25 -8.36
CA GLY A 97 5.72 11.64 -9.70
C GLY A 97 4.80 12.65 -10.41
N PRO A 98 3.53 12.32 -10.68
CA PRO A 98 2.60 13.21 -11.37
C PRO A 98 2.14 14.41 -10.53
N THR A 99 2.16 14.34 -9.20
CA THR A 99 1.62 15.42 -8.35
C THR A 99 2.66 16.42 -7.86
N THR A 100 3.90 15.96 -7.63
CA THR A 100 4.98 16.79 -7.08
C THR A 100 6.23 16.81 -7.96
N GLY A 101 6.29 16.00 -9.02
CA GLY A 101 7.50 15.83 -9.84
C GLY A 101 8.55 14.94 -9.20
N VAL A 102 8.30 14.43 -7.98
CA VAL A 102 9.26 13.63 -7.21
C VAL A 102 8.87 12.15 -7.23
N TRP A 103 9.72 11.33 -7.83
CA TRP A 103 9.58 9.88 -7.85
C TRP A 103 10.25 9.24 -6.63
N ALA A 104 10.30 7.90 -6.60
CA ALA A 104 10.95 7.17 -5.52
C ALA A 104 12.37 7.72 -5.22
N PRO A 105 12.70 8.00 -3.95
CA PRO A 105 13.89 8.77 -3.57
C PRO A 105 15.22 8.07 -3.87
N ASN A 106 15.18 6.75 -4.11
CA ASN A 106 16.34 5.95 -4.48
C ASN A 106 15.90 4.64 -5.16
N ARG A 107 16.87 3.89 -5.71
CA ARG A 107 16.62 2.62 -6.40
C ARG A 107 15.99 1.54 -5.51
N LYS A 108 16.29 1.55 -4.21
CA LYS A 108 15.73 0.58 -3.26
C LYS A 108 14.23 0.84 -3.05
N ALA A 109 13.82 2.10 -2.87
CA ALA A 109 12.42 2.48 -2.79
C ALA A 109 11.67 2.16 -4.09
N LEU A 110 12.28 2.45 -5.25
CA LEU A 110 11.71 2.08 -6.55
C LEU A 110 11.48 0.57 -6.68
N ALA A 111 12.46 -0.25 -6.27
CA ALA A 111 12.34 -1.70 -6.29
C ALA A 111 11.18 -2.19 -5.40
N ILE A 112 11.01 -1.59 -4.21
CA ILE A 112 9.87 -1.87 -3.33
C ILE A 112 8.54 -1.53 -4.01
N HIS A 113 8.43 -0.35 -4.62
CA HIS A 113 7.20 0.07 -5.31
C HIS A 113 6.85 -0.90 -6.44
N VAL A 114 7.82 -1.26 -7.28
CA VAL A 114 7.62 -2.20 -8.39
C VAL A 114 7.25 -3.59 -7.89
N ALA A 115 7.96 -4.13 -6.90
CA ALA A 115 7.69 -5.44 -6.34
C ALA A 115 6.30 -5.52 -5.70
N SER A 116 5.98 -4.55 -4.83
CA SER A 116 4.67 -4.50 -4.16
C SER A 116 3.54 -4.33 -5.16
N THR A 117 3.67 -3.38 -6.11
CA THR A 117 2.68 -3.14 -7.16
C THR A 117 2.41 -4.39 -7.98
N SER A 118 3.48 -5.01 -8.51
CA SER A 118 3.34 -6.16 -9.40
C SER A 118 2.69 -7.34 -8.69
N ALA A 119 3.14 -7.64 -7.47
CA ALA A 119 2.65 -8.76 -6.69
C ALA A 119 1.20 -8.55 -6.20
N LEU A 120 0.85 -7.36 -5.72
CA LEU A 120 -0.53 -7.03 -5.33
C LEU A 120 -1.48 -7.07 -6.52
N SER A 121 -1.13 -6.43 -7.64
CA SER A 121 -1.98 -6.42 -8.84
C SER A 121 -2.18 -7.83 -9.40
N ALA A 122 -1.11 -8.61 -9.51
CA ALA A 122 -1.20 -10.01 -9.96
C ALA A 122 -2.03 -10.86 -8.99
N GLY A 123 -1.80 -10.72 -7.68
CA GLY A 123 -2.55 -11.43 -6.64
C GLY A 123 -4.04 -11.11 -6.69
N VAL A 124 -4.42 -9.84 -6.72
CA VAL A 124 -5.83 -9.42 -6.82
C VAL A 124 -6.49 -9.98 -8.10
N ALA A 125 -5.81 -9.91 -9.25
CA ALA A 125 -6.33 -10.46 -10.50
C ALA A 125 -6.50 -11.99 -10.46
N LEU A 126 -5.53 -12.70 -9.85
CA LEU A 126 -5.58 -14.13 -9.61
C LEU A 126 -6.64 -14.54 -8.58
N LEU A 127 -7.13 -13.63 -7.76
CA LEU A 127 -8.18 -13.92 -6.78
C LEU A 127 -9.56 -13.43 -7.22
N ARG A 128 -9.72 -12.95 -8.46
CA ARG A 128 -11.02 -12.60 -9.03
C ARG A 128 -11.96 -13.81 -8.99
N PRO A 129 -13.17 -13.71 -8.42
CA PRO A 129 -14.17 -14.77 -8.47
C PRO A 129 -14.48 -15.13 -9.93
N ARG A 130 -14.50 -16.43 -10.20
CA ARG A 130 -15.06 -16.99 -11.44
C ARG A 130 -16.46 -17.42 -11.03
N HIS A 131 -17.46 -16.91 -11.74
CA HIS A 131 -18.89 -17.10 -11.48
C HIS A 131 -19.24 -18.47 -10.92
#